data_AF-A0AAV0GF73-F1
#
_entry.id   AF-A0AAV0GF73-F1
#
_cell.length_a   1.000
_cell.length_b   1.000
_cell.length_c   1.000
_cell.angle_alpha   90.00
_cell.angle_beta   90.00
_cell.angle_gamma   90.00
#
_symmetry.space_group_name_H-M   'P 1'
#
loop_
_entity.id
_entity.type
_entity.pdbx_description
1 polymer ?
#
loop_
_entity_poly.entity_id
_entity_poly.type
_entity_poly.pdbx_seq_one_letter_code
_entity_poly.pdbx_strand_id
1 'polypeptide(L)'
;MSVDTYYTTLMGLFDELYRLKPLHVCSCGQSTCDIVGKFAADREEEKLHQFLVGIDDDAYGTVRSNLLSQTPFPDLGCAHQAFLQEENSRAIACGKTVAAAEVQAFALKADRTARTRDDKVERVRPVCTHCRQKGHEISTCFKLHGYPEWWEECQRAKGQTGG
;
A
#
# COMPACT_ATOMS: atom_id res chain seq x y z
N MET A 1 -2.51 -10.09 6.88
CA MET A 1 -3.58 -9.14 7.27
C MET A 1 -3.46 -7.93 6.35
N SER A 2 -4.55 -7.21 6.06
CA SER A 2 -4.40 -5.94 5.34
C SER A 2 -3.72 -4.89 6.22
N VAL A 3 -3.10 -3.90 5.60
CA VAL A 3 -2.45 -2.78 6.30
C VAL A 3 -3.43 -2.09 7.25
N ASP A 4 -4.67 -1.88 6.77
CA ASP A 4 -5.73 -1.21 7.54
C ASP A 4 -6.17 -1.99 8.79
N THR A 5 -6.29 -3.33 8.69
CA THR A 5 -6.63 -4.16 9.85
C THR A 5 -5.50 -4.16 10.89
N TYR A 6 -4.25 -4.16 10.43
CA TYR A 6 -3.10 -4.05 11.33
C TYR A 6 -3.06 -2.68 12.02
N TYR A 7 -3.28 -1.59 11.28
CA TYR A 7 -3.30 -0.24 11.83
C TYR A 7 -4.36 -0.08 12.93
N THR A 8 -5.60 -0.49 12.65
CA THR A 8 -6.71 -0.36 13.61
C THR A 8 -6.49 -1.18 14.88
N THR A 9 -5.99 -2.42 14.75
CA THR A 9 -5.67 -3.26 15.91
C THR A 9 -4.53 -2.67 16.75
N LEU A 10 -3.48 -2.17 16.11
CA LEU A 10 -2.38 -1.49 16.80
C LEU A 10 -2.84 -0.24 17.54
N MET A 11 -3.69 0.59 16.91
CA MET A 11 -4.25 1.79 17.55
C MET A 11 -5.10 1.44 18.78
N GLY A 12 -5.93 0.39 18.70
CA GLY A 12 -6.69 -0.08 19.85
C GLY A 12 -5.81 -0.48 21.04
N LEU A 13 -4.68 -1.17 20.78
CA LEU A 13 -3.71 -1.52 21.82
C LEU A 13 -3.06 -0.29 22.46
N PHE A 14 -2.71 0.73 21.67
CA PHE A 14 -2.15 1.97 22.20
C PHE A 14 -3.17 2.76 23.02
N ASP A 15 -4.44 2.80 22.59
CA ASP A 15 -5.50 3.45 23.36
C ASP A 15 -5.71 2.78 24.72
N GLU A 16 -5.71 1.44 24.77
CA GLU A 16 -5.75 0.70 26.03
C GLU A 16 -4.52 0.97 26.91
N LEU A 17 -3.33 1.01 26.31
CA LEU A 17 -2.08 1.31 27.01
C LEU A 17 -2.11 2.71 27.63
N TYR A 18 -2.62 3.71 26.90
CA TYR A 18 -2.72 5.07 27.42
C TYR A 18 -3.84 5.26 28.43
N ARG A 19 -4.90 4.45 28.36
CA ARG A 19 -5.91 4.38 29.42
C ARG A 19 -5.32 3.90 30.74
N LEU A 20 -4.41 2.92 30.69
CA LEU A 20 -3.73 2.39 31.88
C LEU A 20 -2.59 3.30 32.36
N LYS A 21 -1.91 3.97 31.43
CA LYS A 21 -0.77 4.86 31.70
C LYS A 21 -1.06 6.26 31.14
N PRO A 22 -1.89 7.08 31.81
CA PRO A 22 -2.11 8.46 31.38
C PRO A 22 -0.83 9.29 31.48
N LEU A 23 -0.76 10.38 30.71
CA LEU A 23 0.36 11.32 30.80
C LEU A 23 0.37 11.98 32.19
N HIS A 24 1.54 12.00 32.82
CA HIS A 24 1.73 12.70 34.09
C HIS A 24 1.79 14.21 33.84
N VAL A 25 1.01 14.96 34.60
CA VAL A 25 1.07 16.43 34.62
C VAL A 25 2.20 16.90 35.52
N CYS A 26 2.88 17.98 35.15
CA CYS A 26 3.89 18.57 36.03
C CYS A 26 3.23 19.09 37.32
N SER A 27 3.77 18.70 38.46
CA SER A 27 3.36 19.23 39.77
C SER A 27 3.84 20.67 40.02
N CYS A 28 4.62 21.23 39.10
CA CYS A 28 5.32 22.49 39.29
C CYS A 28 4.43 23.75 39.19
N GLY A 29 3.15 23.64 38.81
CA GLY A 29 2.17 24.74 38.83
C GLY A 29 2.47 25.94 37.94
N GLN A 30 3.61 25.94 37.24
CA GLN A 30 4.00 26.97 36.29
C GLN A 30 3.64 26.54 34.88
N SER A 31 3.02 27.44 34.10
CA SER A 31 2.61 27.18 32.72
C SER A 31 3.78 27.07 31.72
N THR A 32 5.02 27.15 32.20
CA THR A 32 6.24 27.13 31.37
C THR A 32 6.79 25.72 31.12
N CYS A 33 6.28 24.71 31.81
CA CYS A 33 6.72 23.33 31.65
C CYS A 33 5.95 22.60 30.52
N ASP A 34 6.50 22.58 29.31
CA ASP A 34 5.97 21.77 28.21
C ASP A 34 6.41 20.29 28.30
N ILE A 35 6.24 19.71 29.49
CA ILE A 35 6.61 18.32 29.75
C ILE A 35 5.57 17.38 29.14
N VAL A 36 4.29 17.75 29.27
CA VAL A 36 3.17 16.96 28.73
C VAL A 36 3.23 16.92 27.20
N GLY A 37 3.54 18.05 26.54
CA GLY A 37 3.67 18.09 25.08
C GLY A 37 4.84 17.26 24.55
N LYS A 38 5.99 17.30 25.23
CA LYS A 38 7.14 16.43 24.88
C LYS A 38 6.81 14.95 25.02
N PHE A 39 6.22 14.53 26.14
CA PHE A 39 5.82 13.13 26.30
C PHE A 39 4.72 12.70 25.31
N ALA A 40 3.85 13.63 24.89
CA ALA A 40 2.87 13.34 23.85
C ALA A 40 3.55 13.15 22.48
N ALA A 41 4.54 13.98 22.15
CA ALA A 41 5.32 13.83 20.92
C ALA A 41 6.12 12.51 20.90
N ASP A 42 6.80 12.18 22.01
CA ASP A 42 7.53 10.92 22.15
C ASP A 42 6.59 9.71 21.96
N ARG A 43 5.36 9.78 22.47
CA ARG A 43 4.35 8.72 22.28
C ARG A 43 3.94 8.55 20.82
N GLU A 44 3.73 9.63 20.07
CA GLU A 44 3.42 9.52 18.65
C GLU A 44 4.60 8.95 17.85
N GLU A 45 5.83 9.29 18.24
CA GLU A 45 7.04 8.71 17.65
C GLU A 45 7.13 7.20 17.93
N GLU A 46 6.91 6.78 19.18
CA GLU A 46 6.87 5.37 19.58
C GLU A 46 5.83 4.56 18.78
N LYS A 47 4.62 5.12 18.56
CA LYS A 47 3.60 4.48 17.73
C LYS A 47 4.08 4.24 16.30
N LEU A 48 4.70 5.26 15.70
CA LEU A 48 5.21 5.18 14.34
C LEU A 48 6.32 4.12 14.24
N HIS A 49 7.28 4.12 15.16
CA HIS A 49 8.33 3.09 15.18
C HIS A 49 7.75 1.69 15.33
N GLN A 50 6.81 1.50 16.27
CA GLN A 50 6.15 0.21 16.48
C GLN A 50 5.37 -0.23 15.23
N PHE A 51 4.71 0.71 14.55
CA PHE A 51 4.01 0.45 13.30
C PHE A 51 4.97 0.01 12.19
N LEU A 52 6.08 0.72 11.98
CA LEU A 52 7.08 0.39 10.95
C LEU A 52 7.79 -0.95 11.22
N VAL A 53 8.01 -1.32 12.48
CA VAL A 53 8.65 -2.58 12.86
C VAL A 53 7.70 -3.77 12.68
N GLY A 54 6.42 -3.61 12.99
CA GLY A 54 5.45 -4.71 12.92
C GLY A 54 4.85 -4.97 11.54
N ILE A 55 5.16 -4.12 10.53
CA ILE A 55 4.79 -4.38 9.14
C ILE A 55 5.70 -5.44 8.51
N ASP A 56 5.10 -6.25 7.64
CA ASP A 56 5.78 -7.28 6.85
C ASP A 56 6.86 -6.67 5.94
N ASP A 57 8.12 -7.08 6.15
CA ASP A 57 9.26 -6.57 5.41
C ASP A 57 9.35 -7.13 3.99
N ASP A 58 8.93 -8.38 3.78
CA ASP A 58 8.98 -9.01 2.46
C ASP A 58 7.98 -8.33 1.50
N ALA A 59 6.83 -7.90 2.02
CA ALA A 59 5.82 -7.22 1.22
C ALA A 59 6.04 -5.70 1.10
N TYR A 60 6.54 -5.04 2.14
CA TYR A 60 6.55 -3.56 2.20
C TYR A 60 7.92 -2.94 2.51
N GLY A 61 9.00 -3.70 2.44
CA GLY A 61 10.36 -3.26 2.78
C GLY A 61 10.82 -2.00 2.02
N THR A 62 10.44 -1.86 0.76
CA THR A 62 10.76 -0.66 -0.06
C THR A 62 10.11 0.60 0.49
N VAL A 63 8.82 0.55 0.85
CA VAL A 63 8.08 1.70 1.41
C VAL A 63 8.64 2.05 2.78
N ARG A 64 8.90 1.04 3.61
CA ARG A 64 9.52 1.22 4.93
C ARG A 64 10.88 1.92 4.82
N SER A 65 11.73 1.47 3.90
CA SER A 65 13.06 2.06 3.67
C SER A 65 12.98 3.51 3.19
N ASN A 66 12.01 3.82 2.33
CA ASN A 66 11.74 5.19 1.88
C ASN A 66 11.31 6.07 3.06
N LEU A 67 10.32 5.64 3.84
CA LEU A 67 9.82 6.39 5.01
C LEU A 67 10.94 6.67 6.03
N LEU A 68 11.80 5.69 6.30
CA LEU A 68 12.97 5.86 7.19
C LEU A 68 14.01 6.84 6.64
N SER A 69 14.05 7.07 5.34
CA SER A 69 14.99 7.98 4.67
C SER A 69 14.48 9.42 4.56
N GLN A 70 13.23 9.70 4.97
CA GLN A 70 12.63 11.02 4.89
C GLN A 70 13.13 11.95 6.01
N THR A 71 13.29 13.24 5.69
CA THR A 71 13.61 14.30 6.65
C THR A 71 12.74 15.53 6.34
N PRO A 72 11.84 15.97 7.24
CA PRO A 72 11.61 15.48 8.61
C PRO A 72 10.97 14.07 8.63
N PHE A 73 11.05 13.39 9.79
CA PHE A 73 10.47 12.06 9.96
C PHE A 73 8.95 12.13 9.71
N PRO A 74 8.37 11.16 8.98
CA PRO A 74 6.94 11.19 8.66
C PRO A 74 6.10 11.09 9.93
N ASP A 75 4.85 11.53 9.87
CA ASP A 75 3.88 11.21 10.91
C ASP A 75 3.26 9.82 10.68
N LEU A 76 2.57 9.28 11.69
CA LEU A 76 1.92 7.98 11.61
C LEU A 76 0.87 7.95 10.48
N GLY A 77 0.16 9.05 10.25
CA GLY A 77 -0.87 9.16 9.20
C GLY A 77 -0.27 9.04 7.80
N CYS A 78 0.82 9.76 7.52
CA CYS A 78 1.55 9.71 6.26
C CYS A 78 2.13 8.32 6.03
N ALA A 79 2.73 7.71 7.06
CA ALA A 79 3.22 6.33 6.97
C ALA A 79 2.07 5.37 6.60
N HIS A 80 0.93 5.43 7.30
CA HIS A 80 -0.23 4.59 7.00
C HIS A 80 -0.73 4.78 5.55
N GLN A 81 -0.84 6.02 5.07
CA GLN A 81 -1.24 6.31 3.69
C GLN A 81 -0.24 5.76 2.67
N ALA A 82 1.07 5.86 2.94
CA ALA A 82 2.09 5.31 2.05
C ALA A 82 1.98 3.78 1.91
N PHE A 83 1.70 3.06 3.00
CA PHE A 83 1.48 1.61 2.93
C PHE A 83 0.16 1.26 2.25
N LEU A 84 -0.93 2.01 2.46
CA LEU A 84 -2.19 1.79 1.72
C LEU A 84 -2.03 2.03 0.21
N GLN A 85 -1.26 3.05 -0.16
CA GLN A 85 -0.96 3.32 -1.56
C GLN A 85 -0.19 2.15 -2.19
N GLU A 86 0.75 1.56 -1.46
CA GLU A 86 1.50 0.39 -1.94
C GLU A 86 0.65 -0.89 -1.99
N GLU A 87 -0.22 -1.11 -1.00
CA GLU A 87 -1.17 -2.22 -1.03
C GLU A 87 -2.08 -2.15 -2.28
N ASN A 88 -2.55 -0.94 -2.62
CA ASN A 88 -3.34 -0.70 -3.81
C ASN A 88 -2.52 -0.85 -5.11
N SER A 89 -1.29 -0.33 -5.15
CA SER A 89 -0.39 -0.45 -6.32
C SER A 89 -0.11 -1.93 -6.64
N ARG A 90 0.15 -2.74 -5.61
CA ARG A 90 0.36 -4.19 -5.70
C ARG A 90 -0.92 -4.92 -6.15
N ALA A 91 -2.09 -4.52 -5.65
CA ALA A 91 -3.36 -5.09 -6.09
C ALA A 91 -3.61 -4.87 -7.59
N ILE A 92 -3.35 -3.66 -8.09
CA ILE A 92 -3.44 -3.30 -9.51
C ILE A 92 -2.43 -4.10 -10.34
N ALA A 93 -1.17 -4.15 -9.91
CA ALA A 93 -0.11 -4.89 -10.61
C ALA A 93 -0.44 -6.39 -10.76
N CYS A 94 -1.12 -6.97 -9.76
CA CYS A 94 -1.52 -8.36 -9.77
C CYS A 94 -2.85 -8.66 -10.49
N GLY A 95 -3.51 -7.64 -11.01
CA GLY A 95 -4.80 -7.77 -11.67
C GLY A 95 -5.93 -8.17 -10.71
N LYS A 96 -5.73 -7.99 -9.38
CA LYS A 96 -6.83 -7.94 -8.43
C LYS A 96 -7.47 -6.56 -8.60
N THR A 97 -8.32 -6.42 -9.61
CA THR A 97 -9.19 -5.26 -9.68
C THR A 97 -10.08 -5.29 -8.44
N VAL A 98 -9.73 -4.47 -7.44
CA VAL A 98 -10.72 -3.96 -6.50
C VAL A 98 -11.82 -3.41 -7.38
N ALA A 99 -13.04 -3.92 -7.17
CA ALA A 99 -14.19 -3.61 -8.00
C ALA A 99 -14.22 -2.12 -8.33
N ALA A 100 -14.39 -1.82 -9.63
CA ALA A 100 -14.34 -0.51 -10.24
C ALA A 100 -15.13 0.56 -9.46
N ALA A 101 -14.48 1.21 -8.51
CA ALA A 101 -14.92 2.45 -7.90
C ALA A 101 -13.90 3.53 -8.30
N GLU A 102 -14.24 4.19 -9.41
CA GLU A 102 -13.88 5.57 -9.74
C GLU A 102 -12.43 6.00 -9.48
N VAL A 103 -11.48 5.52 -10.29
CA VAL A 103 -10.23 6.26 -10.52
C VAL A 103 -10.30 6.84 -11.92
N GLN A 104 -10.75 8.09 -12.01
CA GLN A 104 -10.56 8.93 -13.19
C GLN A 104 -9.06 9.25 -13.32
N ALA A 105 -8.29 8.29 -13.81
CA ALA A 105 -6.91 8.50 -14.19
C ALA A 105 -6.87 9.36 -15.46
N PHE A 106 -6.02 10.38 -15.39
CA PHE A 106 -5.81 11.44 -16.38
C PHE A 106 -5.32 10.88 -17.72
N ALA A 107 -6.22 10.37 -18.55
CA ALA A 107 -5.94 10.07 -19.95
C ALA A 107 -6.29 11.32 -20.77
N LEU A 108 -5.25 12.01 -21.25
CA LEU A 108 -5.38 13.05 -22.27
C LEU A 108 -6.21 12.50 -23.42
N LYS A 109 -7.42 13.05 -23.59
CA LYS A 109 -8.35 12.70 -24.66
C LYS A 109 -7.72 13.13 -25.99
N ALA A 110 -7.01 12.23 -26.64
CA ALA A 110 -6.85 12.30 -28.08
C ALA A 110 -8.23 12.00 -28.70
N ASP A 111 -8.78 13.03 -29.32
CA ASP A 111 -10.06 13.11 -29.99
C ASP A 111 -10.39 11.84 -30.79
N ARG A 112 -11.51 11.19 -30.43
CA ARG A 112 -12.20 10.22 -31.28
C ARG A 112 -13.70 10.49 -31.20
N THR A 113 -14.13 11.28 -32.17
CA THR A 113 -15.50 11.42 -32.63
C THR A 113 -16.17 10.06 -32.88
N ALA A 114 -17.49 10.06 -32.71
CA ALA A 114 -18.46 9.02 -33.07
C ALA A 114 -18.50 7.74 -32.21
N ARG A 115 -19.41 7.76 -31.23
CA ARG A 115 -20.03 6.55 -30.70
C ARG A 115 -21.12 6.08 -31.66
N THR A 116 -20.91 4.93 -32.30
CA THR A 116 -22.01 4.04 -32.73
C THR A 116 -21.64 2.59 -32.45
N ARG A 117 -22.58 1.93 -31.75
CA ARG A 117 -22.99 0.52 -31.82
C ARG A 117 -21.94 -0.57 -32.07
N ASP A 118 -21.93 -1.50 -31.11
CA ASP A 118 -21.96 -2.96 -31.32
C ASP A 118 -21.13 -3.48 -32.49
N ASP A 119 -19.89 -3.86 -32.21
CA ASP A 119 -19.22 -4.84 -33.06
C ASP A 119 -18.27 -5.71 -32.23
N LYS A 120 -18.59 -7.00 -32.20
CA LYS A 120 -17.89 -8.07 -31.51
C LYS A 120 -16.63 -8.40 -32.30
N VAL A 121 -15.67 -7.47 -32.36
CA VAL A 121 -14.36 -7.73 -32.97
C VAL A 121 -13.60 -8.63 -32.03
N GLU A 122 -13.39 -9.88 -32.44
CA GLU A 122 -12.42 -10.81 -31.86
C GLU A 122 -11.07 -10.09 -31.78
N ARG A 123 -10.76 -9.52 -30.60
CA ARG A 123 -9.42 -9.00 -30.32
C ARG A 123 -8.49 -10.20 -30.34
N VAL A 124 -7.81 -10.40 -31.47
CA VAL A 124 -6.72 -11.36 -31.62
C VAL A 124 -5.74 -11.09 -30.48
N ARG A 125 -5.78 -11.96 -29.47
CA ARG A 125 -4.91 -11.83 -28.30
C ARG A 125 -3.47 -11.99 -28.81
N PRO A 126 -2.58 -11.00 -28.62
CA PRO A 126 -1.22 -11.09 -29.12
C PRO A 126 -0.56 -12.35 -28.56
N VAL A 127 0.10 -13.12 -29.43
CA VAL A 127 0.80 -14.35 -29.05
C VAL A 127 2.27 -14.01 -28.92
N CYS A 128 2.85 -14.29 -27.75
CA CYS A 128 4.26 -14.09 -27.53
C CYS A 128 5.08 -15.07 -28.39
N THR A 129 6.02 -14.57 -29.18
CA THR A 129 6.91 -15.40 -30.01
C THR A 129 7.89 -16.23 -29.18
N HIS A 130 8.24 -15.80 -27.96
CA HIS A 130 9.18 -16.51 -27.09
C HIS A 130 8.53 -17.63 -26.26
N CYS A 131 7.36 -17.39 -25.64
CA CYS A 131 6.71 -18.37 -24.77
C CYS A 131 5.45 -19.03 -25.37
N ARG A 132 5.02 -18.59 -26.57
CA ARG A 132 3.80 -19.03 -27.28
C ARG A 132 2.49 -18.87 -26.49
N GLN A 133 2.51 -18.11 -25.40
CA GLN A 133 1.30 -17.80 -24.63
C GLN A 133 0.54 -16.62 -25.23
N LYS A 134 -0.78 -16.65 -25.11
CA LYS A 134 -1.69 -15.60 -25.58
C LYS A 134 -1.81 -14.50 -24.53
N GLY A 135 -1.94 -13.25 -24.98
CA GLY A 135 -2.23 -12.08 -24.14
C GLY A 135 -1.05 -11.17 -23.85
N HIS A 136 0.13 -11.41 -24.41
CA HIS A 136 1.28 -10.50 -24.30
C HIS A 136 2.22 -10.65 -25.51
N GLU A 137 3.04 -9.64 -25.78
CA GLU A 137 4.04 -9.64 -26.85
C GLU A 137 5.43 -10.03 -26.31
N ILE A 138 6.41 -10.31 -27.17
CA ILE A 138 7.77 -10.68 -26.74
C ILE A 138 8.41 -9.64 -25.80
N SER A 139 8.13 -8.36 -26.02
CA SER A 139 8.61 -7.22 -25.22
C SER A 139 8.12 -7.20 -23.77
N THR A 140 7.06 -7.96 -23.47
CA THR A 140 6.42 -8.03 -22.15
C THR A 140 6.40 -9.46 -21.62
N CYS A 141 7.22 -10.35 -22.20
CA CYS A 141 7.31 -11.74 -21.82
C CYS A 141 8.09 -11.91 -20.51
N PHE A 142 7.39 -12.20 -19.41
CA PHE A 142 8.04 -12.48 -18.12
C PHE A 142 8.99 -13.69 -18.16
N LYS A 143 8.75 -14.65 -19.06
CA LYS A 143 9.67 -15.79 -19.24
C LYS A 143 10.99 -15.39 -19.92
N LEU A 144 11.03 -14.24 -20.60
CA LEU A 144 12.24 -13.67 -21.23
C LEU A 144 12.89 -12.61 -20.33
N HIS A 145 12.09 -11.71 -19.75
CA HIS A 145 12.55 -10.57 -18.95
C HIS A 145 12.78 -10.90 -17.47
N GLY A 146 12.36 -12.09 -17.01
CA GLY A 146 12.37 -12.46 -15.60
C GLY A 146 11.05 -12.10 -14.91
N TYR A 147 10.76 -12.81 -13.81
CA TYR A 147 9.58 -12.59 -12.99
C TYR A 147 9.92 -11.60 -11.88
N PRO A 148 9.17 -10.50 -11.73
CA PRO A 148 9.30 -9.62 -10.58
C PRO A 148 8.94 -10.34 -9.27
N GLU A 149 9.50 -9.92 -8.13
CA GLU A 149 9.26 -10.56 -6.82
C GLU A 149 7.77 -10.63 -6.45
N TRP A 150 6.99 -9.59 -6.78
CA TRP A 150 5.54 -9.56 -6.58
C TRP A 150 4.75 -10.57 -7.43
N TRP A 151 5.35 -11.12 -8.51
CA TRP A 151 4.66 -12.04 -9.42
C TRP A 151 4.43 -13.41 -8.79
N GLU A 152 5.38 -13.90 -7.99
CA GLU A 152 5.28 -15.21 -7.32
C GLU A 152 4.17 -15.22 -6.27
N GLU A 153 4.04 -14.12 -5.53
CA GLU A 153 2.98 -13.93 -4.54
C GLU A 153 1.58 -13.92 -5.19
N CYS A 154 1.49 -13.35 -6.40
CA CYS A 154 0.25 -13.28 -7.15
C CYS A 154 -0.09 -14.57 -7.91
N GLN A 155 0.88 -15.45 -8.18
CA GLN A 155 0.60 -16.83 -8.58
C GLN A 155 0.05 -17.66 -7.42
N ARG A 156 0.62 -17.55 -6.21
CA ARG A 156 0.11 -18.24 -5.01
C ARG A 156 -1.34 -17.85 -4.70
N ALA A 157 -1.68 -16.56 -4.82
CA ALA A 157 -3.03 -16.06 -4.59
C ALA A 157 -4.07 -16.55 -5.63
N LYS A 158 -3.66 -16.87 -6.86
CA LYS A 158 -4.56 -17.41 -7.91
C LYS A 158 -4.80 -18.92 -7.80
N GLY A 159 -3.96 -19.65 -7.07
CA GLY A 159 -4.10 -21.09 -6.85
C GLY A 159 -5.14 -21.51 -5.81
N GLN A 160 -5.68 -20.58 -5.01
CA GLN A 160 -6.61 -20.89 -3.90
C GLN A 160 -8.10 -20.70 -4.23
N THR A 161 -8.46 -20.15 -5.41
CA THR A 161 -9.86 -19.94 -5.83
C THR A 161 -10.31 -20.88 -6.96
N GLY A 162 -9.73 -22.07 -7.03
CA GLY A 162 -10.06 -23.08 -8.03
C GLY A 162 -10.17 -24.47 -7.42
N GLY A 163 -11.20 -24.69 -6.61
CA GLY A 163 -11.65 -25.98 -6.10
C GLY A 163 -13.16 -26.02 -6.11
#